data_AF-A0A6J8CDY1-F1
#
_entry.id   AF-A0A6J8CDY1-F1
#
_cell.length_a   1.000
_cell.length_b   1.000
_cell.length_c   1.000
_cell.angle_alpha   90.00
_cell.angle_beta   90.00
_cell.angle_gamma   90.00
#
_symmetry.space_group_name_H-M   'P 1'
#
loop_
_entity.id
_entity.type
_entity.pdbx_description
1 polymer ?
#
loop_
_entity_poly.entity_id
_entity_poly.type
_entity_poly.pdbx_seq_one_letter_code
_entity_poly.pdbx_strand_id
1 'polypeptide(L)'
;MDDNTTTLARLKQNINSDIFKRSDRNHQRKNIVSDLYRLHEKHKGKLSTSTISYLTKDLDYAIAQNKSRAEQLSQNIYSIIPHSFGDHSKCDLSWCNYHKDPENYKHESLPYGNNLNVEEMFADLSKLFDTYAKNSDKLANCGSSQGNESLNQIIALKAPKAKYFGSSESLPFRVCVGVFQKNEGRSYIPQVYEAHKLSPGKFTVMHTSKIDKKRKHDKVNASNREAKRKRLVKKGKFNLNLKAKEIREGVTYATSISAPAKSSENVEDISHIPDPEPEVTEDPVSLKDETFVYFDLETTGILTKALQNYNIMKNFELKCGGFIYTLSLTKELLPDRKTNKQSYNQESLVKDIVGINYDAHNAIGDVQSLQQLINTLKVSPRILEKHSFSVQYTVYMIS
;
A
#
# COMPACT_ATOMS: atom_id res chain seq x y z
N MET A 1 -13.94 23.35 2.39
CA MET A 1 -12.82 23.60 1.44
C MET A 1 -12.00 24.74 2.04
N ASP A 2 -10.72 24.50 2.28
CA ASP A 2 -9.81 25.50 2.84
C ASP A 2 -9.15 26.26 1.67
N ASP A 3 -9.82 27.30 1.21
CA ASP A 3 -9.34 28.18 0.16
C ASP A 3 -8.53 29.31 0.79
N ASN A 4 -7.26 29.03 1.09
CA ASN A 4 -6.33 30.00 1.66
C ASN A 4 -6.02 31.13 0.64
N THR A 5 -6.94 32.10 0.56
CA THR A 5 -7.02 33.22 -0.37
C THR A 5 -5.87 34.20 -0.23
N THR A 6 -5.29 34.29 0.97
CA THR A 6 -4.20 35.22 1.30
C THR A 6 -2.92 34.91 0.52
N THR A 7 -2.59 33.63 0.32
CA THR A 7 -1.40 33.22 -0.42
C THR A 7 -1.55 33.50 -1.92
N LEU A 8 -2.71 33.22 -2.50
CA LEU A 8 -2.97 33.47 -3.92
C LEU A 8 -2.95 34.97 -4.23
N ALA A 9 -3.52 35.81 -3.34
CA ALA A 9 -3.47 37.26 -3.49
C ALA A 9 -2.04 37.79 -3.50
N ARG A 10 -1.18 37.33 -2.58
CA ARG A 10 0.25 37.69 -2.56
C ARG A 10 0.99 37.24 -3.80
N LEU A 11 0.72 36.03 -4.31
CA LEU A 11 1.34 35.52 -5.53
C LEU A 11 0.96 36.37 -6.76
N LYS A 12 -0.32 36.75 -6.85
CA LYS A 12 -0.80 37.63 -7.93
C LYS A 12 -0.16 39.01 -7.90
N GLN A 13 0.01 39.56 -6.70
CA GLN A 13 0.59 40.90 -6.52
C GLN A 13 2.10 40.93 -6.76
N ASN A 14 2.85 39.91 -6.34
CA ASN A 14 4.31 39.95 -6.32
C ASN A 14 4.98 39.16 -7.45
N ILE A 15 4.27 38.25 -8.13
CA ILE A 15 4.86 37.38 -9.15
C ILE A 15 4.18 37.59 -10.50
N ASN A 16 2.88 37.27 -10.60
CA ASN A 16 2.14 37.35 -11.87
C ASN A 16 0.62 37.34 -11.61
N SER A 17 -0.09 38.32 -12.18
CA SER A 17 -1.55 38.48 -12.07
C SER A 17 -2.36 37.28 -12.58
N ASP A 18 -1.79 36.53 -13.51
CA ASP A 18 -2.45 35.45 -14.26
C ASP A 18 -2.36 34.10 -13.55
N ILE A 19 -1.83 34.06 -12.32
CA ILE A 19 -1.78 32.83 -11.52
C ILE A 19 -3.19 32.45 -11.06
N PHE A 20 -3.66 31.27 -11.47
CA PHE A 20 -4.94 30.70 -11.03
C PHE A 20 -4.74 29.42 -10.22
N LYS A 21 -5.67 29.18 -9.28
CA LYS A 21 -5.70 27.94 -8.50
C LYS A 21 -6.29 26.82 -9.34
N ARG A 22 -5.61 25.68 -9.37
CA ARG A 22 -6.07 24.47 -10.07
C ARG A 22 -6.39 23.37 -9.05
N SER A 23 -7.55 22.76 -9.16
CA SER A 23 -7.93 21.64 -8.29
C SER A 23 -7.11 20.39 -8.59
N ASP A 24 -6.80 19.60 -7.56
CA ASP A 24 -6.15 18.30 -7.71
C ASP A 24 -7.17 17.19 -7.99
N ARG A 25 -6.89 16.33 -8.98
CA ARG A 25 -7.78 15.23 -9.37
C ARG A 25 -8.01 14.23 -8.24
N ASN A 26 -6.97 13.86 -7.49
CA ASN A 26 -7.11 12.85 -6.43
C ASN A 26 -7.94 13.39 -5.27
N HIS A 27 -7.79 14.67 -4.96
CA HIS A 27 -8.60 15.34 -3.97
C HIS A 27 -10.08 15.39 -4.38
N GLN A 28 -10.39 15.79 -5.62
CA GLN A 28 -11.76 15.78 -6.10
C GLN A 28 -12.36 14.37 -6.08
N ARG A 29 -11.60 13.37 -6.53
CA ARG A 29 -12.01 11.97 -6.46
C ARG A 29 -12.32 11.53 -5.01
N LYS A 30 -11.49 11.91 -4.03
CA LYS A 30 -11.72 11.60 -2.61
C LYS A 30 -13.01 12.24 -2.09
N ASN A 31 -13.29 13.49 -2.47
CA ASN A 31 -14.54 14.16 -2.09
C ASN A 31 -15.76 13.41 -2.63
N ILE A 32 -15.76 13.06 -3.92
CA ILE A 32 -16.85 12.30 -4.54
C ILE A 32 -17.07 10.97 -3.84
N VAL A 33 -15.99 10.21 -3.61
CA VAL A 33 -16.05 8.93 -2.90
C VAL A 33 -16.60 9.12 -1.48
N SER A 34 -16.16 10.15 -0.76
CA SER A 34 -16.66 10.46 0.57
C SER A 34 -18.16 10.78 0.57
N ASP A 35 -18.66 11.50 -0.44
CA ASP A 35 -20.08 11.79 -0.57
C ASP A 35 -20.90 10.55 -0.90
N LEU A 36 -20.37 9.65 -1.73
CA LEU A 36 -20.97 8.34 -2.01
C LEU A 36 -21.07 7.47 -0.74
N TYR A 37 -20.02 7.44 0.08
CA TYR A 37 -20.07 6.76 1.38
C TYR A 37 -21.03 7.42 2.37
N ARG A 38 -21.25 8.73 2.28
CA ARG A 38 -22.30 9.38 3.09
C ARG A 38 -23.71 8.95 2.64
N LEU A 39 -23.93 8.73 1.35
CA LEU A 39 -25.18 8.16 0.83
C LEU A 39 -25.32 6.67 1.16
N HIS A 40 -24.22 5.93 1.27
CA HIS A 40 -24.22 4.53 1.70
C HIS A 40 -24.88 4.35 3.06
N GLU A 41 -24.59 5.24 4.02
CA GLU A 41 -25.21 5.21 5.36
C GLU A 41 -26.73 5.40 5.29
N LYS A 42 -27.22 6.24 4.36
CA LYS A 42 -28.65 6.46 4.14
C LYS A 42 -29.32 5.26 3.45
N HIS A 43 -28.62 4.63 2.51
CA HIS A 43 -29.10 3.50 1.69
C HIS A 43 -28.43 2.17 2.10
N LYS A 44 -28.30 1.93 3.41
CA LYS A 44 -27.59 0.77 3.96
C LYS A 44 -28.22 -0.53 3.44
N GLY A 45 -27.39 -1.45 2.96
CA GLY A 45 -27.83 -2.71 2.35
C GLY A 45 -28.24 -2.63 0.88
N LYS A 46 -28.44 -1.44 0.31
CA LYS A 46 -28.82 -1.23 -1.10
C LYS A 46 -27.69 -0.67 -1.95
N LEU A 47 -26.99 0.36 -1.45
CA LEU A 47 -25.80 0.90 -2.11
C LEU A 47 -24.57 0.15 -1.60
N SER A 48 -24.10 -0.91 -2.24
CA SER A 48 -22.93 -1.66 -1.75
C SER A 48 -21.60 -0.93 -2.02
N THR A 49 -20.53 -1.35 -1.33
CA THR A 49 -19.15 -0.89 -1.58
C THR A 49 -18.67 -1.20 -3.01
N SER A 50 -19.15 -2.31 -3.57
CA SER A 50 -18.91 -2.70 -4.96
C SER A 50 -19.62 -1.75 -5.94
N THR A 51 -20.86 -1.33 -5.67
CA THR A 51 -21.56 -0.31 -6.47
C THR A 51 -20.87 1.06 -6.38
N ILE A 52 -20.38 1.47 -5.21
CA ILE A 52 -19.60 2.72 -5.08
C ILE A 52 -18.32 2.64 -5.92
N SER A 53 -17.64 1.49 -5.91
CA SER A 53 -16.43 1.26 -6.71
C SER A 53 -16.72 1.33 -8.21
N TYR A 54 -17.86 0.80 -8.65
CA TYR A 54 -18.36 0.90 -10.02
C TYR A 54 -18.58 2.37 -10.44
N LEU A 55 -19.41 3.11 -9.70
CA LEU A 55 -19.73 4.51 -10.00
C LEU A 55 -18.47 5.38 -10.02
N THR A 56 -17.53 5.12 -9.10
CA THR A 56 -16.24 5.81 -9.05
C THR A 56 -15.40 5.52 -10.28
N LYS A 57 -15.39 4.26 -10.75
CA LYS A 57 -14.66 3.83 -11.95
C LYS A 57 -15.20 4.54 -13.19
N ASP A 58 -16.52 4.59 -13.37
CA ASP A 58 -17.14 5.23 -14.53
C ASP A 58 -16.86 6.74 -14.57
N LEU A 59 -16.94 7.39 -13.40
CA LEU A 59 -16.59 8.79 -13.28
C LEU A 59 -15.09 9.04 -13.57
N ASP A 60 -14.20 8.16 -13.10
CA ASP A 60 -12.76 8.26 -13.37
C ASP A 60 -12.46 8.15 -14.86
N TYR A 61 -13.20 7.32 -15.61
CA TYR A 61 -13.12 7.23 -17.06
C TYR A 61 -13.67 8.49 -17.73
N ALA A 62 -14.85 8.95 -17.34
CA ALA A 62 -15.46 10.17 -17.89
C ALA A 62 -14.50 11.38 -17.75
N ILE A 63 -13.91 11.57 -16.57
CA ILE A 63 -12.93 12.64 -16.33
C ILE A 63 -11.64 12.42 -17.15
N ALA A 64 -11.18 11.18 -17.28
CA ALA A 64 -9.94 10.89 -18.02
C ALA A 64 -10.08 11.13 -19.54
N GLN A 65 -11.25 10.85 -20.11
CA GLN A 65 -11.55 10.97 -21.54
C GLN A 65 -11.89 12.41 -21.95
N ASN A 66 -12.49 13.20 -21.06
CA ASN A 66 -12.98 14.55 -21.35
C ASN A 66 -12.07 15.68 -20.82
N LYS A 67 -10.75 15.50 -20.88
CA LYS A 67 -9.80 16.54 -20.47
C LYS A 67 -10.01 17.81 -21.29
N SER A 68 -10.18 18.95 -20.61
CA SER A 68 -10.46 20.25 -21.22
C SER A 68 -11.75 20.31 -22.06
N ARG A 69 -12.67 19.35 -21.91
CA ARG A 69 -13.99 19.31 -22.57
C ARG A 69 -15.09 19.28 -21.52
N ALA A 70 -15.36 20.44 -20.92
CA ALA A 70 -16.28 20.56 -19.78
C ALA A 70 -17.72 20.15 -20.14
N GLU A 71 -18.23 20.60 -21.29
CA GLU A 71 -19.58 20.29 -21.76
C GLU A 71 -19.78 18.78 -21.97
N GLN A 72 -18.85 18.13 -22.68
CA GLN A 72 -18.89 16.69 -22.92
C GLN A 72 -18.75 15.90 -21.60
N LEU A 73 -17.90 16.38 -20.68
CA LEU A 73 -17.81 15.78 -19.34
C LEU A 73 -19.14 15.88 -18.58
N SER A 74 -19.80 17.04 -18.64
CA SER A 74 -21.09 17.26 -17.97
C SER A 74 -22.14 16.28 -18.48
N GLN A 75 -22.27 16.14 -19.80
CA GLN A 75 -23.19 15.19 -20.44
C GLN A 75 -22.88 13.75 -20.04
N ASN A 76 -21.60 13.36 -20.05
CA ASN A 76 -21.19 12.02 -19.62
C ASN A 76 -21.53 11.78 -18.15
N ILE A 77 -21.29 12.75 -17.24
CA ILE A 77 -21.64 12.61 -15.82
C ILE A 77 -23.16 12.43 -15.64
N TYR A 78 -23.98 13.21 -16.37
CA TYR A 78 -25.44 13.07 -16.34
C TYR A 78 -25.92 11.69 -16.81
N SER A 79 -25.19 11.05 -17.72
CA SER A 79 -25.54 9.72 -18.23
C SER A 79 -25.16 8.56 -17.31
N ILE A 80 -24.21 8.73 -16.37
CA ILE A 80 -23.71 7.63 -15.51
C ILE A 80 -24.82 7.02 -14.64
N ILE A 81 -25.66 7.85 -14.01
CA ILE A 81 -26.72 7.34 -13.13
C ILE A 81 -27.84 6.65 -13.92
N PRO A 82 -28.46 7.26 -14.94
CA PRO A 82 -29.41 6.56 -15.82
C PRO A 82 -28.86 5.25 -16.38
N HIS A 83 -27.61 5.26 -16.84
CA HIS A 83 -26.92 4.07 -17.32
C HIS A 83 -26.88 2.94 -16.28
N SER A 84 -26.54 3.26 -15.04
CA SER A 84 -26.46 2.27 -13.94
C SER A 84 -27.81 1.64 -13.57
N PHE A 85 -28.91 2.27 -13.99
CA PHE A 85 -30.28 1.81 -13.77
C PHE A 85 -30.90 1.21 -15.05
N GLY A 86 -30.14 1.09 -16.14
CA GLY A 86 -30.57 0.48 -17.41
C GLY A 86 -31.15 1.46 -18.43
N ASP A 87 -31.15 2.77 -18.16
CA ASP A 87 -31.50 3.77 -19.16
C ASP A 87 -30.24 4.20 -19.95
N HIS A 88 -30.15 3.67 -21.17
CA HIS A 88 -29.05 3.93 -22.09
C HIS A 88 -29.33 5.07 -23.09
N SER A 89 -30.46 5.78 -22.97
CA SER A 89 -30.88 6.80 -23.95
C SER A 89 -29.89 7.96 -24.13
N LYS A 90 -29.19 8.33 -23.06
CA LYS A 90 -28.22 9.45 -23.02
C LYS A 90 -26.76 8.98 -23.00
N CYS A 91 -26.52 7.69 -23.22
CA CYS A 91 -25.17 7.15 -23.21
C CYS A 91 -24.41 7.52 -24.49
N ASP A 92 -23.08 7.63 -24.38
CA ASP A 92 -22.21 7.84 -25.54
C ASP A 92 -21.68 6.48 -26.04
N LEU A 93 -21.63 6.32 -27.37
CA LEU A 93 -21.19 5.11 -28.08
C LEU A 93 -19.75 4.69 -27.73
N SER A 94 -18.90 5.63 -27.32
CA SER A 94 -17.49 5.41 -27.02
C SER A 94 -17.26 4.55 -25.78
N TRP A 95 -18.22 4.48 -24.86
CA TRP A 95 -18.07 3.74 -23.61
C TRP A 95 -19.25 2.82 -23.27
N CYS A 96 -20.45 3.07 -23.81
CA CYS A 96 -21.61 2.23 -23.56
C CYS A 96 -21.72 1.10 -24.61
N ASN A 97 -21.41 -0.12 -24.19
CA ASN A 97 -21.49 -1.29 -25.08
C ASN A 97 -22.92 -1.76 -25.35
N TYR A 98 -23.94 -1.23 -24.65
CA TYR A 98 -25.34 -1.54 -24.91
C TYR A 98 -25.73 -1.22 -26.35
N HIS A 99 -25.26 -0.09 -26.89
CA HIS A 99 -25.53 0.29 -28.28
C HIS A 99 -24.85 -0.62 -29.32
N LYS A 100 -23.89 -1.46 -28.92
CA LYS A 100 -23.22 -2.41 -29.82
C LYS A 100 -23.94 -3.75 -29.86
N ASP A 101 -24.41 -4.22 -28.69
CA ASP A 101 -25.14 -5.48 -28.55
C ASP A 101 -26.18 -5.33 -27.42
N PRO A 102 -27.39 -4.84 -27.73
CA PRO A 102 -28.44 -4.64 -26.73
C PRO A 102 -28.95 -5.94 -26.11
N GLU A 103 -28.95 -7.04 -26.88
CA GLU A 103 -29.58 -8.31 -26.48
C GLU A 103 -28.73 -9.04 -25.43
N ASN A 104 -27.40 -8.98 -25.53
CA ASN A 104 -26.48 -9.63 -24.60
C ASN A 104 -25.82 -8.68 -23.60
N TYR A 105 -26.25 -7.42 -23.54
CA TYR A 105 -25.63 -6.42 -22.69
C TYR A 105 -25.79 -6.77 -21.20
N LYS A 106 -24.66 -6.80 -20.49
CA LYS A 106 -24.59 -6.84 -19.03
C LYS A 106 -23.52 -5.89 -18.54
N HIS A 107 -23.75 -5.27 -17.38
CA HIS A 107 -22.75 -4.40 -16.78
C HIS A 107 -21.57 -5.24 -16.29
N GLU A 108 -20.38 -5.06 -16.89
CA GLU A 108 -19.17 -5.84 -16.55
C GLU A 108 -18.72 -5.62 -15.09
N SER A 109 -19.05 -4.47 -14.51
CA SER A 109 -18.48 -4.03 -13.23
C SER A 109 -19.52 -3.72 -12.14
N LEU A 110 -20.82 -3.86 -12.43
CA LEU A 110 -21.85 -3.85 -11.38
C LEU A 110 -21.93 -5.23 -10.71
N PRO A 111 -22.32 -5.29 -9.43
CA PRO A 111 -22.57 -6.56 -8.74
C PRO A 111 -23.58 -7.42 -9.52
N TYR A 112 -23.19 -8.67 -9.81
CA TYR A 112 -24.01 -9.63 -10.55
C TYR A 112 -24.43 -9.19 -11.96
N GLY A 113 -23.88 -8.09 -12.48
CA GLY A 113 -24.21 -7.52 -13.79
C GLY A 113 -25.63 -6.96 -13.92
N ASN A 114 -26.35 -6.81 -12.80
CA ASN A 114 -27.73 -6.38 -12.77
C ASN A 114 -27.86 -4.86 -12.62
N ASN A 115 -28.90 -4.28 -13.20
CA ASN A 115 -29.24 -2.87 -13.05
C ASN A 115 -29.63 -2.56 -11.61
N LEU A 116 -29.34 -1.32 -11.19
CA LEU A 116 -29.87 -0.79 -9.93
C LEU A 116 -31.38 -0.52 -10.09
N ASN A 117 -32.18 -0.77 -9.05
CA ASN A 117 -33.65 -0.77 -9.14
C ASN A 117 -34.36 0.01 -8.02
N VAL A 118 -33.63 0.83 -7.26
CA VAL A 118 -34.18 1.56 -6.10
C VAL A 118 -34.42 3.03 -6.47
N GLU A 119 -35.68 3.45 -6.60
CA GLU A 119 -36.07 4.80 -7.04
C GLU A 119 -35.56 5.92 -6.12
N GLU A 120 -35.67 5.76 -4.79
CA GLU A 120 -35.14 6.75 -3.84
C GLU A 120 -33.63 6.95 -3.99
N MET A 121 -32.91 5.86 -4.26
CA MET A 121 -31.47 5.87 -4.48
C MET A 121 -31.14 6.56 -5.82
N PHE A 122 -31.95 6.36 -6.85
CA PHE A 122 -31.81 7.05 -8.13
C PHE A 122 -31.87 8.58 -7.94
N ALA A 123 -32.86 9.06 -7.19
CA ALA A 123 -33.04 10.49 -6.93
C ALA A 123 -31.84 11.09 -6.16
N ASP A 124 -31.38 10.43 -5.10
CA ASP A 124 -30.24 10.89 -4.30
C ASP A 124 -28.92 10.88 -5.09
N LEU A 125 -28.65 9.81 -5.84
CA LEU A 125 -27.45 9.70 -6.68
C LEU A 125 -27.47 10.72 -7.82
N SER A 126 -28.62 10.91 -8.46
CA SER A 126 -28.77 11.91 -9.53
C SER A 126 -28.52 13.32 -9.00
N LYS A 127 -29.04 13.66 -7.81
CA LYS A 127 -28.78 14.94 -7.16
C LYS A 127 -27.30 15.14 -6.82
N LEU A 128 -26.62 14.09 -6.36
CA LEU A 128 -25.19 14.15 -6.09
C LEU A 128 -24.39 14.38 -7.38
N PHE A 129 -24.67 13.60 -8.43
CA PHE A 129 -23.96 13.69 -9.71
C PHE A 129 -24.25 15.00 -10.45
N ASP A 130 -25.45 15.57 -10.32
CA ASP A 130 -25.78 16.90 -10.83
C ASP A 130 -24.87 17.99 -10.27
N THR A 131 -24.53 17.90 -8.98
CA THR A 131 -23.59 18.83 -8.33
C THR A 131 -22.20 18.78 -8.99
N TYR A 132 -21.77 17.58 -9.40
CA TYR A 132 -20.48 17.37 -10.06
C TYR A 132 -20.52 17.72 -11.55
N ALA A 133 -21.63 17.43 -12.25
CA ALA A 133 -21.85 17.79 -13.64
C ALA A 133 -21.86 19.32 -13.84
N LYS A 134 -22.45 20.06 -12.90
CA LYS A 134 -22.42 21.54 -12.84
C LYS A 134 -21.01 22.10 -12.59
N ASN A 135 -20.13 21.33 -11.95
CA ASN A 135 -18.73 21.70 -11.71
C ASN A 135 -17.77 21.05 -12.72
N SER A 136 -18.26 20.62 -13.88
CA SER A 136 -17.49 19.93 -14.92
C SER A 136 -16.29 20.75 -15.41
N ASP A 137 -16.37 22.09 -15.46
CA ASP A 137 -15.23 22.95 -15.81
C ASP A 137 -14.02 22.73 -14.90
N LYS A 138 -14.26 22.61 -13.58
CA LYS A 138 -13.21 22.35 -12.60
C LYS A 138 -12.68 20.93 -12.72
N LEU A 139 -13.55 19.95 -12.97
CA LEU A 139 -13.18 18.53 -13.09
C LEU A 139 -12.39 18.24 -14.37
N ALA A 140 -12.82 18.79 -15.52
CA ALA A 140 -12.16 18.65 -16.82
C ALA A 140 -10.76 19.26 -16.83
N ASN A 141 -10.55 20.30 -16.01
CA ASN A 141 -9.29 21.03 -15.89
C ASN A 141 -8.51 20.69 -14.61
N CYS A 142 -8.79 19.57 -13.94
CA CYS A 142 -8.01 19.16 -12.77
C CYS A 142 -6.52 18.93 -13.10
N GLY A 143 -5.66 19.28 -12.15
CA GLY A 143 -4.22 19.02 -12.18
C GLY A 143 -3.84 17.78 -11.38
N SER A 144 -2.54 17.57 -11.21
CA SER A 144 -2.01 16.51 -10.34
C SER A 144 -0.93 17.06 -9.41
N SER A 145 -1.10 16.83 -8.10
CA SER A 145 -0.12 17.14 -7.06
C SER A 145 1.09 16.21 -7.06
N GLN A 146 1.06 15.10 -7.80
CA GLN A 146 2.11 14.07 -7.76
C GLN A 146 3.50 14.62 -8.10
N GLY A 147 3.57 15.59 -9.02
CA GLY A 147 4.81 16.28 -9.36
C GLY A 147 5.42 17.00 -8.16
N ASN A 148 4.57 17.73 -7.42
CA ASN A 148 4.93 18.50 -6.24
C ASN A 148 5.28 17.59 -5.06
N GLU A 149 4.49 16.55 -4.82
CA GLU A 149 4.78 15.54 -3.78
C GLU A 149 6.12 14.86 -4.03
N SER A 150 6.40 14.51 -5.28
CA SER A 150 7.69 13.94 -5.66
C SER A 150 8.86 14.90 -5.44
N LEU A 151 8.70 16.20 -5.74
CA LEU A 151 9.73 17.20 -5.46
C LEU A 151 9.93 17.38 -3.94
N ASN A 152 8.83 17.51 -3.20
CA ASN A 152 8.86 17.65 -1.74
C ASN A 152 9.56 16.47 -1.06
N GLN A 153 9.31 15.24 -1.55
CA GLN A 153 10.02 14.05 -1.10
C GLN A 153 11.54 14.13 -1.37
N ILE A 154 11.94 14.56 -2.57
CA ILE A 154 13.37 14.74 -2.89
C ILE A 154 13.99 15.78 -1.95
N ILE A 155 13.34 16.93 -1.76
CA ILE A 155 13.83 17.99 -0.88
C ILE A 155 13.92 17.48 0.57
N ALA A 156 12.91 16.75 1.06
CA ALA A 156 12.92 16.17 2.40
C ALA A 156 14.08 15.19 2.62
N LEU A 157 14.50 14.46 1.58
CA LEU A 157 15.69 13.60 1.64
C LEU A 157 17.00 14.39 1.69
N LYS A 158 17.04 15.60 1.10
CA LYS A 158 18.23 16.47 1.10
C LYS A 158 18.32 17.35 2.34
N ALA A 159 17.18 17.79 2.86
CA ALA A 159 17.03 18.58 4.07
C ALA A 159 15.97 17.93 4.99
N PRO A 160 16.31 16.82 5.67
CA PRO A 160 15.39 16.18 6.60
C PRO A 160 14.97 17.13 7.71
N LYS A 161 13.67 17.19 8.02
CA LYS A 161 13.12 18.03 9.11
C LYS A 161 13.72 17.70 10.48
N ALA A 162 14.23 16.47 10.67
CA ALA A 162 14.90 16.04 11.89
C ALA A 162 16.26 16.73 12.12
N LYS A 163 16.80 17.45 11.12
CA LYS A 163 18.04 18.21 11.23
C LYS A 163 17.79 19.67 10.92
N TYR A 164 18.39 20.55 11.72
CA TYR A 164 18.24 21.99 11.53
C TYR A 164 19.26 22.51 10.50
N PHE A 165 18.75 23.07 9.39
CA PHE A 165 19.56 23.70 8.34
C PHE A 165 19.22 25.19 8.11
N GLY A 166 18.27 25.74 8.88
CA GLY A 166 17.65 27.04 8.61
C GLY A 166 18.53 28.26 8.90
N SER A 167 19.58 28.12 9.71
CA SER A 167 20.46 29.24 10.09
C SER A 167 21.66 29.46 9.15
N SER A 168 21.73 28.78 8.01
CA SER A 168 22.83 28.97 7.05
C SER A 168 22.39 28.77 5.60
N GLU A 169 23.28 29.09 4.66
CA GLU A 169 23.09 28.83 3.22
C GLU A 169 22.92 27.34 2.87
N SER A 170 23.13 26.45 3.84
CA SER A 170 22.91 25.01 3.71
C SER A 170 21.46 24.68 3.30
N LEU A 171 20.45 25.35 3.85
CA LEU A 171 19.05 25.07 3.49
C LEU A 171 18.76 25.47 2.04
N PRO A 172 19.00 26.73 1.60
CA PRO A 172 18.87 27.12 0.20
C PRO A 172 19.62 26.19 -0.77
N PHE A 173 20.88 25.85 -0.45
CA PHE A 173 21.69 24.95 -1.28
C PHE A 173 21.05 23.56 -1.43
N ARG A 174 20.56 22.96 -0.33
CA ARG A 174 19.89 21.64 -0.35
C ARG A 174 18.58 21.66 -1.12
N VAL A 175 17.83 22.75 -1.03
CA VAL A 175 16.61 22.95 -1.82
C VAL A 175 16.96 23.04 -3.30
N CYS A 176 17.96 23.85 -3.69
CA CYS A 176 18.45 23.94 -5.07
C CYS A 176 18.90 22.57 -5.61
N VAL A 177 19.66 21.82 -4.81
CA VAL A 177 20.07 20.44 -5.14
C VAL A 177 18.85 19.53 -5.40
N GLY A 178 17.78 19.66 -4.60
CA GLY A 178 16.54 18.92 -4.81
C GLY A 178 15.87 19.27 -6.14
N VAL A 179 15.85 20.55 -6.51
CA VAL A 179 15.31 21.05 -7.77
C VAL A 179 16.14 20.56 -8.97
N PHE A 180 17.48 20.70 -8.92
CA PHE A 180 18.36 20.16 -9.96
C PHE A 180 18.16 18.66 -10.14
N GLN A 181 18.09 17.90 -9.04
CA GLN A 181 17.86 16.46 -9.13
C GLN A 181 16.51 16.11 -9.76
N LYS A 182 15.46 16.90 -9.50
CA LYS A 182 14.14 16.71 -10.08
C LYS A 182 14.14 16.94 -11.59
N ASN A 183 14.79 18.01 -12.04
CA ASN A 183 14.79 18.44 -13.43
C ASN A 183 15.74 17.59 -14.28
N GLU A 184 16.98 17.40 -13.84
CA GLU A 184 18.04 16.79 -14.66
C GLU A 184 18.41 15.36 -14.23
N GLY A 185 17.95 14.91 -13.05
CA GLY A 185 18.41 13.65 -12.46
C GLY A 185 19.69 13.84 -11.66
N ARG A 186 20.50 12.79 -11.47
CA ARG A 186 21.80 12.92 -10.76
C ARG A 186 22.93 13.43 -11.65
N SER A 187 22.73 13.48 -12.96
CA SER A 187 23.67 14.05 -13.93
C SER A 187 23.98 15.53 -13.75
N TYR A 188 23.21 16.29 -12.95
CA TYR A 188 23.56 17.68 -12.60
C TYR A 188 24.88 17.77 -11.81
N ILE A 189 25.26 16.72 -11.05
CA ILE A 189 26.47 16.75 -10.21
C ILE A 189 27.72 16.99 -11.07
N PRO A 190 28.02 16.16 -12.10
CA PRO A 190 29.17 16.43 -12.95
C PRO A 190 29.06 17.77 -13.71
N GLN A 191 27.86 18.22 -14.07
CA GLN A 191 27.68 19.53 -14.73
C GLN A 191 28.06 20.69 -13.81
N VAL A 192 27.69 20.64 -12.53
CA VAL A 192 28.08 21.64 -11.53
C VAL A 192 29.59 21.63 -11.32
N TYR A 193 30.22 20.46 -11.23
CA TYR A 193 31.68 20.37 -11.10
C TYR A 193 32.39 21.00 -12.30
N GLU A 194 31.95 20.70 -13.51
CA GLU A 194 32.49 21.29 -14.75
C GLU A 194 32.33 22.82 -14.76
N ALA A 195 31.16 23.33 -14.39
CA ALA A 195 30.90 24.76 -14.30
C ALA A 195 31.83 25.48 -13.30
N HIS A 196 32.24 24.79 -12.24
CA HIS A 196 33.21 25.28 -11.26
C HIS A 196 34.67 24.94 -11.61
N LYS A 197 34.94 24.40 -12.81
CA LYS A 197 36.27 23.99 -13.27
C LYS A 197 36.93 22.95 -12.35
N LEU A 198 36.12 22.10 -11.73
CA LEU A 198 36.54 21.00 -10.87
C LEU A 198 36.36 19.67 -11.59
N SER A 199 37.29 18.74 -11.38
CA SER A 199 37.11 17.37 -11.88
C SER A 199 36.04 16.64 -11.05
N PRO A 200 34.96 16.12 -11.66
CA PRO A 200 33.96 15.32 -10.95
C PRO A 200 34.51 13.96 -10.51
N GLY A 201 35.59 13.48 -11.13
CA GLY A 201 36.17 12.17 -10.89
C GLY A 201 35.39 11.02 -11.57
N LYS A 202 36.13 10.00 -12.04
CA LYS A 202 35.58 8.86 -12.79
C LYS A 202 34.45 8.14 -12.05
N PHE A 203 34.61 7.91 -10.75
CA PHE A 203 33.64 7.16 -9.94
C PHE A 203 32.31 7.91 -9.77
N THR A 204 32.36 9.24 -9.58
CA THR A 204 31.15 10.08 -9.48
C THR A 204 30.36 10.05 -10.78
N VAL A 205 31.03 10.19 -11.93
CA VAL A 205 30.40 10.14 -13.26
C VAL A 205 29.76 8.77 -13.50
N MET A 206 30.45 7.68 -13.17
CA MET A 206 29.90 6.32 -13.29
C MET A 206 28.69 6.11 -12.38
N HIS A 207 28.76 6.54 -11.12
CA HIS A 207 27.70 6.37 -10.13
C HIS A 207 26.44 7.15 -10.50
N THR A 208 26.59 8.44 -10.84
CA THR A 208 25.46 9.29 -11.28
C THR A 208 24.79 8.73 -12.52
N SER A 209 25.57 8.28 -13.50
CA SER A 209 25.06 7.62 -14.71
C SER A 209 24.27 6.35 -14.40
N LYS A 210 24.76 5.50 -13.49
CA LYS A 210 24.06 4.27 -13.07
C LYS A 210 22.71 4.58 -12.42
N ILE A 211 22.65 5.57 -11.52
CA ILE A 211 21.41 5.97 -10.86
C ILE A 211 20.41 6.54 -11.86
N ASP A 212 20.86 7.39 -12.80
CA ASP A 212 19.95 7.94 -13.80
C ASP A 212 19.44 6.89 -14.80
N LYS A 213 20.28 5.91 -15.17
CA LYS A 213 19.82 4.74 -15.96
C LYS A 213 18.72 3.98 -15.21
N LYS A 214 18.90 3.69 -13.92
CA LYS A 214 17.87 3.06 -13.08
C LYS A 214 16.59 3.91 -13.02
N ARG A 215 16.71 5.21 -12.75
CA ARG A 215 15.57 6.14 -12.72
C ARG A 215 14.78 6.14 -14.03
N LYS A 216 15.47 6.14 -15.19
CA LYS A 216 14.85 6.07 -16.52
C LYS A 216 14.12 4.74 -16.70
N HIS A 217 14.76 3.62 -16.36
CA HIS A 217 14.14 2.29 -16.43
C HIS A 217 12.90 2.19 -15.54
N ASP A 218 13.00 2.61 -14.27
CA ASP A 218 11.88 2.60 -13.33
C ASP A 218 10.72 3.49 -13.81
N LYS A 219 11.01 4.64 -14.44
CA LYS A 219 9.99 5.50 -15.06
C LYS A 219 9.28 4.81 -16.21
N VAL A 220 10.02 4.15 -17.10
CA VAL A 220 9.44 3.37 -18.22
C VAL A 220 8.53 2.27 -17.68
N ASN A 221 9.03 1.47 -16.73
CA ASN A 221 8.23 0.41 -16.10
C ASN A 221 7.00 0.96 -15.37
N ALA A 222 7.13 2.08 -14.65
CA ALA A 222 6.03 2.71 -13.95
C ALA A 222 4.97 3.27 -14.90
N SER A 223 5.33 3.61 -16.15
CA SER A 223 4.39 4.06 -17.18
C SER A 223 3.74 2.91 -17.96
N ASN A 224 4.40 1.76 -18.05
CA ASN A 224 3.95 0.59 -18.81
C ASN A 224 2.63 0.02 -18.24
N ARG A 225 1.60 -0.06 -19.11
CA ARG A 225 0.26 -0.54 -18.75
C ARG A 225 0.25 -2.01 -18.31
N GLU A 226 1.01 -2.87 -18.98
CA GLU A 226 1.09 -4.29 -18.65
C GLU A 226 1.79 -4.49 -17.30
N ALA A 227 2.88 -3.75 -17.06
CA ALA A 227 3.57 -3.77 -15.77
C ALA A 227 2.65 -3.29 -14.63
N LYS A 228 1.87 -2.22 -14.85
CA LYS A 228 0.83 -1.76 -13.91
C LYS A 228 -0.22 -2.85 -13.65
N ARG A 229 -0.71 -3.52 -14.70
CA ARG A 229 -1.71 -4.60 -14.58
C ARG A 229 -1.15 -5.78 -13.78
N LYS A 230 0.06 -6.25 -14.11
CA LYS A 230 0.75 -7.31 -13.36
C LYS A 230 0.92 -6.97 -11.89
N ARG A 231 1.29 -5.72 -11.58
CA ARG A 231 1.41 -5.24 -10.18
C ARG A 231 0.07 -5.27 -9.44
N LEU A 232 -1.01 -4.83 -10.08
CA LEU A 232 -2.35 -4.86 -9.48
C LEU A 232 -2.82 -6.29 -9.22
N VAL A 233 -2.62 -7.21 -10.17
CA VAL A 233 -2.95 -8.63 -10.01
C VAL A 233 -2.16 -9.25 -8.86
N LYS A 234 -0.84 -9.01 -8.79
CA LYS A 234 0.00 -9.49 -7.69
C LYS A 234 -0.47 -8.95 -6.34
N LYS A 235 -0.78 -7.64 -6.27
CA LYS A 235 -1.33 -7.02 -5.05
C LYS A 235 -2.67 -7.63 -4.65
N GLY A 236 -3.55 -7.91 -5.61
CA GLY A 236 -4.82 -8.58 -5.37
C GLY A 236 -4.64 -9.98 -4.78
N LYS A 237 -3.78 -10.81 -5.40
CA LYS A 237 -3.42 -12.15 -4.89
C LYS A 237 -2.82 -12.08 -3.49
N PHE A 238 -1.88 -11.16 -3.27
CA PHE A 238 -1.27 -10.97 -1.96
C PHE A 238 -2.29 -10.58 -0.89
N ASN A 239 -3.19 -9.64 -1.18
CA ASN A 239 -4.24 -9.23 -0.26
C ASN A 239 -5.26 -10.36 0.02
N LEU A 240 -5.59 -11.19 -0.98
CA LEU A 240 -6.44 -12.36 -0.79
C LEU A 240 -5.77 -13.39 0.13
N ASN A 241 -4.48 -13.66 -0.10
CA ASN A 241 -3.71 -14.57 0.74
C ASN A 241 -3.59 -14.05 2.17
N LEU A 242 -3.38 -12.74 2.36
CA LEU A 242 -3.38 -12.12 3.68
C LEU A 242 -4.73 -12.30 4.38
N LYS A 243 -5.85 -11.98 3.71
CA LYS A 243 -7.19 -12.18 4.29
C LYS A 243 -7.45 -13.65 4.65
N ALA A 244 -7.06 -14.58 3.78
CA ALA A 244 -7.22 -16.01 4.05
C ALA A 244 -6.39 -16.47 5.27
N LYS A 245 -5.17 -15.94 5.41
CA LYS A 245 -4.32 -16.16 6.59
C LYS A 245 -4.94 -15.55 7.85
N GLU A 246 -5.36 -14.29 7.81
CA GLU A 246 -6.01 -13.61 8.94
C GLU A 246 -7.26 -14.38 9.43
N ILE A 247 -8.09 -14.87 8.50
CA ILE A 247 -9.28 -15.67 8.83
C ILE A 247 -8.90 -17.01 9.46
N ARG A 248 -7.88 -17.68 8.92
CA ARG A 248 -7.37 -18.97 9.43
C ARG A 248 -6.71 -18.83 10.80
N GLU A 249 -6.00 -17.74 11.02
CA GLU A 249 -5.28 -17.44 12.26
C GLU A 249 -6.22 -16.94 13.36
N GLY A 250 -7.41 -16.45 13.00
CA GLY A 250 -8.34 -15.81 13.93
C GLY A 250 -7.84 -14.42 14.36
N VAL A 251 -8.57 -13.76 15.27
CA VAL A 251 -8.18 -12.42 15.76
C VAL A 251 -6.83 -12.49 16.47
N THR A 252 -5.75 -12.08 15.80
CA THR A 252 -4.38 -12.13 16.32
C THR A 252 -3.92 -10.80 16.90
N TYR A 253 -4.41 -9.69 16.32
CA TYR A 253 -4.12 -8.32 16.76
C TYR A 253 -5.41 -7.50 16.79
N ALA A 254 -5.91 -7.19 17.98
CA ALA A 254 -6.87 -6.11 18.15
C ALA A 254 -6.10 -4.79 18.10
N THR A 255 -6.41 -3.92 17.14
CA THR A 255 -5.84 -2.57 17.09
C THR A 255 -6.30 -1.82 18.34
N SER A 256 -5.36 -1.42 19.18
CA SER A 256 -5.61 -0.85 20.51
C SER A 256 -6.33 0.51 20.43
N ILE A 257 -7.31 0.68 21.33
CA ILE A 257 -8.04 1.91 21.69
C ILE A 257 -9.05 2.42 20.64
N SER A 258 -10.07 1.62 20.37
CA SER A 258 -11.45 2.12 20.28
C SER A 258 -12.34 1.05 20.88
N ALA A 259 -13.24 1.44 21.79
CA ALA A 259 -14.23 0.57 22.40
C ALA A 259 -14.90 -0.31 21.34
N PRO A 260 -15.39 -1.53 21.69
CA PRO A 260 -15.98 -2.43 20.71
C PRO A 260 -17.16 -1.74 20.04
N ALA A 261 -16.92 -1.19 18.85
CA ALA A 261 -17.98 -0.90 17.92
C ALA A 261 -18.61 -2.26 17.65
N LYS A 262 -19.88 -2.40 18.06
CA LYS A 262 -20.75 -3.51 17.70
C LYS A 262 -20.38 -3.94 16.29
N SER A 263 -19.92 -5.18 16.18
CA SER A 263 -19.64 -5.88 14.93
C SER A 263 -20.53 -5.34 13.83
N SER A 264 -19.92 -4.62 12.88
CA SER A 264 -20.55 -4.35 11.60
C SER A 264 -20.80 -5.70 10.94
N GLU A 265 -21.99 -6.24 11.17
CA GLU A 265 -22.66 -7.18 10.29
C GLU A 265 -22.59 -6.59 8.88
N ASN A 266 -21.65 -7.11 8.09
CA ASN A 266 -21.52 -7.05 6.62
C ASN A 266 -20.08 -7.43 6.25
N VAL A 267 -19.65 -8.60 6.73
CA VAL A 267 -18.58 -9.34 6.05
C VAL A 267 -19.32 -10.23 5.06
N GLU A 268 -19.11 -10.03 3.77
CA GLU A 268 -19.55 -11.02 2.77
C GLU A 268 -18.97 -12.37 3.20
N ASP A 269 -19.86 -13.30 3.58
CA ASP A 269 -19.49 -14.66 3.97
C ASP A 269 -18.69 -15.29 2.84
N ILE A 270 -17.42 -15.57 3.09
CA ILE A 270 -16.68 -16.51 2.26
C ILE A 270 -17.32 -17.89 2.48
N SER A 271 -18.10 -18.34 1.50
CA SER A 271 -18.80 -19.63 1.55
C SER A 271 -17.88 -20.84 1.64
N HIS A 272 -16.57 -20.65 1.39
CA HIS A 272 -15.58 -21.72 1.41
C HIS A 272 -14.18 -21.18 1.75
N ILE A 273 -13.48 -21.88 2.65
CA ILE A 273 -12.07 -21.65 2.95
C ILE A 273 -11.26 -22.38 1.88
N PRO A 274 -10.35 -21.71 1.13
CA PRO A 274 -9.51 -22.39 0.16
C PRO A 274 -8.65 -23.47 0.83
N ASP A 275 -8.54 -24.63 0.16
CA ASP A 275 -7.68 -25.72 0.58
C ASP A 275 -6.24 -25.23 0.82
N PRO A 276 -5.55 -25.75 1.85
CA PRO A 276 -4.14 -25.43 2.08
C PRO A 276 -3.32 -25.76 0.83
N GLU A 277 -2.41 -24.85 0.44
CA GLU A 277 -1.32 -25.23 -0.46
C GLU A 277 -0.59 -26.43 0.16
N PRO A 278 -0.24 -27.46 -0.63
CA PRO A 278 0.42 -28.64 -0.11
C PRO A 278 1.71 -28.23 0.59
N GLU A 279 1.86 -28.66 1.85
CA GLU A 279 3.10 -28.50 2.58
C GLU A 279 4.24 -29.12 1.76
N VAL A 280 5.25 -28.30 1.47
CA VAL A 280 6.51 -28.79 0.92
C VAL A 280 7.10 -29.68 2.01
N THR A 281 7.15 -30.98 1.77
CA THR A 281 7.72 -31.95 2.71
C THR A 281 9.18 -31.62 2.96
N GLU A 282 9.48 -31.31 4.22
CA GLU A 282 10.78 -30.90 4.74
C GLU A 282 11.70 -32.11 4.97
N ASP A 283 12.99 -31.98 4.65
CA ASP A 283 14.02 -32.85 5.21
C ASP A 283 14.49 -32.24 6.55
N PRO A 284 14.30 -32.92 7.70
CA PRO A 284 14.67 -32.38 9.00
C PRO A 284 16.20 -32.25 9.16
N VAL A 285 16.63 -31.18 9.84
CA VAL A 285 18.04 -30.94 10.18
C VAL A 285 18.42 -31.82 11.38
N SER A 286 19.51 -32.60 11.27
CA SER A 286 20.01 -33.41 12.39
C SER A 286 20.70 -32.53 13.42
N LEU A 287 20.14 -32.46 14.64
CA LEU A 287 20.73 -31.70 15.74
C LEU A 287 21.78 -32.55 16.49
N LYS A 288 23.05 -32.17 16.48
CA LYS A 288 24.08 -32.73 17.36
C LYS A 288 24.77 -31.62 18.14
N ASP A 289 24.62 -31.62 19.47
CA ASP A 289 25.35 -30.81 20.46
C ASP A 289 25.66 -29.35 20.03
N GLU A 290 24.62 -28.57 19.71
CA GLU A 290 24.76 -27.16 19.34
C GLU A 290 24.20 -26.20 20.41
N THR A 291 24.77 -25.00 20.49
CA THR A 291 24.23 -23.91 21.30
C THR A 291 23.08 -23.26 20.54
N PHE A 292 21.86 -23.36 21.06
CA PHE A 292 20.67 -22.81 20.40
C PHE A 292 20.59 -21.29 20.57
N VAL A 293 20.44 -20.57 19.46
CA VAL A 293 20.09 -19.16 19.44
C VAL A 293 18.77 -19.01 18.71
N TYR A 294 17.74 -18.51 19.41
CA TYR A 294 16.40 -18.37 18.88
C TYR A 294 16.22 -16.99 18.24
N PHE A 295 15.67 -16.97 17.02
CA PHE A 295 15.38 -15.75 16.28
C PHE A 295 13.89 -15.71 15.93
N ASP A 296 13.34 -14.50 15.97
CA ASP A 296 12.03 -14.24 15.39
C ASP A 296 12.08 -14.27 13.85
N LEU A 297 11.05 -14.89 13.23
CA LEU A 297 11.01 -15.16 11.79
C LEU A 297 10.90 -13.86 10.96
N GLU A 298 10.23 -12.83 11.49
CA GLU A 298 10.12 -11.53 10.82
C GLU A 298 11.50 -10.87 10.67
N THR A 299 12.44 -11.22 11.56
CA THR A 299 13.79 -10.68 11.59
C THR A 299 14.75 -11.47 10.67
N THR A 300 14.45 -12.75 10.39
CA THR A 300 15.28 -13.61 9.53
C THR A 300 15.44 -13.03 8.13
N GLY A 301 14.39 -12.38 7.59
CA GLY A 301 14.45 -11.72 6.28
C GLY A 301 15.47 -10.59 6.19
N ILE A 302 15.60 -9.83 7.27
CA ILE A 302 16.56 -8.72 7.38
C ILE A 302 17.98 -9.27 7.51
N LEU A 303 18.16 -10.31 8.33
CA LEU A 303 19.44 -10.98 8.54
C LEU A 303 19.97 -11.57 7.23
N THR A 304 19.18 -12.37 6.52
CA THR A 304 19.61 -13.01 5.26
C THR A 304 20.01 -11.98 4.22
N LYS A 305 19.28 -10.86 4.12
CA LYS A 305 19.63 -9.75 3.21
C LYS A 305 20.93 -9.06 3.61
N ALA A 306 21.19 -8.87 4.90
CA ALA A 306 22.46 -8.34 5.39
C ALA A 306 23.62 -9.31 5.07
N LEU A 307 23.45 -10.60 5.37
CA LEU A 307 24.44 -11.65 5.11
C LEU A 307 24.81 -11.74 3.61
N GLN A 308 23.82 -11.62 2.71
CA GLN A 308 24.04 -11.54 1.27
C GLN A 308 24.81 -10.28 0.85
N ASN A 309 24.43 -9.11 1.37
CA ASN A 309 25.08 -7.84 1.02
C ASN A 309 26.55 -7.79 1.43
N TYR A 310 26.91 -8.45 2.53
CA TYR A 310 28.29 -8.51 3.04
C TYR A 310 29.05 -9.76 2.58
N ASN A 311 28.43 -10.63 1.77
CA ASN A 311 29.02 -11.87 1.26
C ASN A 311 29.59 -12.80 2.36
N ILE A 312 28.90 -12.86 3.50
CA ILE A 312 29.30 -13.65 4.69
C ILE A 312 28.38 -14.86 4.94
N MET A 313 27.47 -15.18 4.01
CA MET A 313 26.49 -16.26 4.16
C MET A 313 27.16 -17.61 4.48
N LYS A 314 28.19 -17.99 3.73
CA LYS A 314 28.93 -19.25 3.95
C LYS A 314 29.56 -19.34 5.34
N ASN A 315 30.08 -18.21 5.85
CA ASN A 315 30.68 -18.17 7.19
C ASN A 315 29.63 -18.27 8.30
N PHE A 316 28.40 -17.81 8.02
CA PHE A 316 27.28 -17.90 8.94
C PHE A 316 26.71 -19.32 8.98
N GLU A 317 26.55 -19.97 7.83
CA GLU A 317 26.10 -21.37 7.72
C GLU A 317 27.03 -22.35 8.46
N LEU A 318 28.34 -22.09 8.48
CA LEU A 318 29.30 -22.89 9.26
C LEU A 318 29.10 -22.80 10.79
N LYS A 319 28.34 -21.80 11.27
CA LYS A 319 28.15 -21.52 12.70
C LYS A 319 26.70 -21.65 13.16
N CYS A 320 25.75 -21.75 12.24
CA CYS A 320 24.32 -21.76 12.53
C CYS A 320 23.66 -22.88 11.72
N GLY A 321 23.26 -23.96 12.39
CA GLY A 321 22.63 -25.12 11.75
C GLY A 321 21.24 -24.82 11.17
N GLY A 322 20.54 -23.81 11.69
CA GLY A 322 19.23 -23.40 11.21
C GLY A 322 18.52 -22.44 12.14
N PHE A 323 17.24 -22.23 11.84
CA PHE A 323 16.32 -21.38 12.60
C PHE A 323 15.12 -22.20 13.08
N ILE A 324 14.42 -21.73 14.10
CA ILE A 324 13.24 -22.39 14.64
C ILE A 324 12.04 -21.45 14.56
N TYR A 325 10.92 -21.95 14.06
CA TYR A 325 9.68 -21.18 13.99
C TYR A 325 8.93 -21.22 15.33
N THR A 326 9.31 -20.32 16.24
CA THR A 326 8.87 -20.29 17.65
C THR A 326 7.36 -20.14 17.81
N LEU A 327 6.66 -19.48 16.89
CA LEU A 327 5.20 -19.36 16.93
C LEU A 327 4.49 -20.71 16.67
N SER A 328 4.95 -21.46 15.67
CA SER A 328 4.40 -22.79 15.38
C SER A 328 4.72 -23.76 16.52
N LEU A 329 5.95 -23.70 17.02
CA LEU A 329 6.39 -24.46 18.18
C LEU A 329 5.52 -24.20 19.42
N THR A 330 5.27 -22.93 19.78
CA THR A 330 4.47 -22.58 20.97
C THR A 330 2.99 -22.92 20.81
N LYS A 331 2.45 -22.89 19.59
CA LYS A 331 1.08 -23.37 19.30
C LYS A 331 0.94 -24.87 19.48
N GLU A 332 1.94 -25.67 19.11
CA GLU A 332 1.94 -27.11 19.36
C GLU A 332 2.09 -27.45 20.84
N LEU A 333 2.93 -26.71 21.56
CA LEU A 333 3.17 -26.95 23.00
C LEU A 333 2.03 -26.47 23.90
N LEU A 334 1.25 -25.49 23.47
CA LEU A 334 0.20 -24.85 24.27
C LEU A 334 -1.14 -24.84 23.52
N PRO A 335 -1.72 -25.99 23.19
CA PRO A 335 -2.95 -26.05 22.39
C PRO A 335 -4.15 -25.40 23.11
N ASP A 336 -4.19 -25.48 24.45
CA ASP A 336 -5.28 -24.93 25.26
C ASP A 336 -5.41 -23.41 25.16
N ARG A 337 -4.32 -22.69 24.88
CA ARG A 337 -4.36 -21.24 24.64
C ARG A 337 -5.24 -20.88 23.45
N LYS A 338 -5.20 -21.69 22.39
CA LYS A 338 -6.04 -21.49 21.20
C LYS A 338 -7.51 -21.69 21.56
N THR A 339 -7.84 -22.74 22.31
CA THR A 339 -9.19 -23.02 22.79
C THR A 339 -9.71 -21.89 23.68
N ASN A 340 -8.84 -21.34 24.53
CA ASN A 340 -9.16 -20.24 25.46
C ASN A 340 -9.04 -18.84 24.84
N LYS A 341 -8.78 -18.73 23.53
CA LYS A 341 -8.59 -17.45 22.81
C LYS A 341 -7.53 -16.54 23.47
N GLN A 342 -6.48 -17.15 24.03
CA GLN A 342 -5.34 -16.44 24.62
C GLN A 342 -4.30 -16.09 23.56
N SER A 343 -3.62 -14.96 23.76
CA SER A 343 -2.60 -14.47 22.81
C SER A 343 -1.37 -15.37 22.76
N TYR A 344 -0.80 -15.52 21.56
CA TYR A 344 0.51 -16.14 21.33
C TYR A 344 1.60 -15.10 21.01
N ASN A 345 1.33 -13.81 21.20
CA ASN A 345 2.39 -12.82 21.10
C ASN A 345 3.45 -13.07 22.19
N GLN A 346 4.70 -12.72 21.89
CA GLN A 346 5.82 -13.03 22.78
C GLN A 346 5.64 -12.43 24.18
N GLU A 347 5.18 -11.18 24.27
CA GLU A 347 4.92 -10.51 25.55
C GLU A 347 3.95 -11.29 26.44
N SER A 348 2.82 -11.73 25.89
CA SER A 348 1.81 -12.51 26.64
C SER A 348 2.36 -13.88 27.03
N LEU A 349 3.06 -14.56 26.12
CA LEU A 349 3.66 -15.87 26.43
C LEU A 349 4.69 -15.76 27.54
N VAL A 350 5.59 -14.77 27.48
CA VAL A 350 6.61 -14.55 28.51
C VAL A 350 5.94 -14.19 29.84
N LYS A 351 4.96 -13.29 29.84
CA LYS A 351 4.24 -12.92 31.05
C LYS A 351 3.53 -14.10 31.69
N ASP A 352 2.83 -14.89 30.90
CA ASP A 352 1.96 -15.93 31.42
C ASP A 352 2.73 -17.22 31.79
N ILE A 353 3.87 -17.48 31.16
CA ILE A 353 4.64 -18.73 31.33
C ILE A 353 5.91 -18.52 32.14
N VAL A 354 6.63 -17.43 31.90
CA VAL A 354 7.84 -17.07 32.63
C VAL A 354 7.52 -16.20 33.85
N GLY A 355 6.40 -15.47 33.83
CA GLY A 355 5.97 -14.62 34.94
C GLY A 355 6.62 -13.25 34.97
N ILE A 356 7.26 -12.82 33.87
CA ILE A 356 7.99 -11.55 33.80
C ILE A 356 7.36 -10.61 32.78
N ASN A 357 7.43 -9.30 33.03
CA ASN A 357 7.23 -8.29 32.01
C ASN A 357 8.60 -7.82 31.55
N TYR A 358 8.74 -7.51 30.27
CA TYR A 358 9.96 -6.96 29.69
C TYR A 358 9.62 -5.81 28.74
N ASP A 359 10.61 -5.00 28.40
CA ASP A 359 10.47 -3.90 27.45
C ASP A 359 10.39 -4.45 26.02
N ALA A 360 9.19 -4.84 25.60
CA ALA A 360 8.92 -5.30 24.23
C ALA A 360 9.27 -4.19 23.22
N HIS A 361 9.75 -4.57 22.03
CA HIS A 361 10.33 -3.67 21.00
C HIS A 361 11.77 -3.21 21.27
N ASN A 362 12.43 -3.75 22.30
CA ASN A 362 13.87 -3.72 22.45
C ASN A 362 14.46 -5.04 21.94
N ALA A 363 15.23 -5.01 20.84
CA ALA A 363 15.75 -6.22 20.20
C ALA A 363 16.56 -7.14 21.15
N ILE A 364 17.29 -6.58 22.14
CA ILE A 364 18.02 -7.40 23.12
C ILE A 364 17.04 -8.01 24.12
N GLY A 365 16.08 -7.22 24.60
CA GLY A 365 15.02 -7.69 25.51
C GLY A 365 14.18 -8.80 24.87
N ASP A 366 13.78 -8.62 23.61
CA ASP A 366 12.99 -9.59 22.85
C ASP A 366 13.73 -10.93 22.76
N VAL A 367 15.02 -10.94 22.42
CA VAL A 367 15.82 -12.17 22.31
C VAL A 367 16.03 -12.84 23.67
N GLN A 368 16.35 -12.06 24.71
CA GLN A 368 16.57 -12.60 26.06
C GLN A 368 15.30 -13.23 26.64
N SER A 369 14.16 -12.55 26.47
CA SER A 369 12.87 -13.03 26.96
C SER A 369 12.39 -14.25 26.17
N LEU A 370 12.62 -14.31 24.85
CA LEU A 370 12.34 -15.48 24.03
C LEU A 370 13.18 -16.69 24.48
N GLN A 371 14.48 -16.50 24.74
CA GLN A 371 15.35 -17.55 25.25
C GLN A 371 14.84 -18.11 26.59
N GLN A 372 14.44 -17.23 27.51
CA GLN A 372 13.88 -17.65 28.80
C GLN A 372 12.57 -18.42 28.62
N LEU A 373 11.69 -17.96 27.73
CA LEU A 373 10.44 -18.64 27.41
C LEU A 373 10.67 -20.09 26.93
N ILE A 374 11.56 -20.28 25.95
CA ILE A 374 11.84 -21.62 25.41
C ILE A 374 12.50 -22.52 26.47
N ASN A 375 13.40 -21.97 27.29
CA ASN A 375 14.02 -22.70 28.40
C ASN A 375 12.99 -23.16 29.44
N THR A 376 12.02 -22.30 29.78
CA THR A 376 10.94 -22.63 30.72
C THR A 376 10.00 -23.70 30.15
N LEU A 377 9.75 -23.68 28.84
CA LEU A 377 8.91 -24.68 28.15
C LEU A 377 9.55 -26.08 28.07
N LYS A 378 10.86 -26.22 28.35
CA LYS A 378 11.58 -27.51 28.35
C LYS A 378 11.30 -28.37 27.11
N VAL A 379 11.41 -27.75 25.94
CA VAL A 379 11.06 -28.37 24.66
C VAL A 379 11.99 -29.55 24.35
N SER A 380 11.41 -30.66 23.89
CA SER A 380 12.22 -31.83 23.49
C SER A 380 12.93 -31.58 22.15
N PRO A 381 14.14 -32.14 21.93
CA PRO A 381 14.89 -31.98 20.67
C PRO A 381 14.08 -32.37 19.44
N ARG A 382 13.27 -33.44 19.52
CA ARG A 382 12.41 -33.90 18.43
C ARG A 382 11.37 -32.85 17.99
N ILE A 383 10.82 -32.10 18.94
CA ILE A 383 9.85 -31.04 18.62
C ILE A 383 10.59 -29.83 18.06
N LEU A 384 11.80 -29.52 18.55
CA LEU A 384 12.62 -28.46 17.98
C LEU A 384 12.99 -28.75 16.52
N GLU A 385 13.41 -29.98 16.20
CA GLU A 385 13.69 -30.43 14.83
C GLU A 385 12.49 -30.23 13.91
N LYS A 386 11.30 -30.64 14.35
CA LYS A 386 10.05 -30.52 13.58
C LYS A 386 9.70 -29.09 13.19
N HIS A 387 10.06 -28.10 14.02
CA HIS A 387 9.78 -26.69 13.75
C HIS A 387 11.03 -25.93 13.28
N SER A 388 12.09 -26.65 12.92
CA SER A 388 13.35 -26.07 12.45
C SER A 388 13.41 -26.00 10.93
N PHE A 389 14.11 -25.00 10.40
CA PHE A 389 14.37 -24.88 8.97
C PHE A 389 15.80 -24.37 8.73
N SER A 390 16.39 -24.77 7.59
CA SER A 390 17.79 -24.45 7.27
C SER A 390 17.99 -22.98 6.90
N VAL A 391 19.24 -22.52 7.00
CA VAL A 391 19.63 -21.17 6.54
C VAL A 391 19.32 -20.99 5.05
N GLN A 392 19.51 -22.04 4.24
CA GLN A 392 19.23 -22.02 2.80
C GLN A 392 17.75 -21.78 2.46
N TYR A 393 16.83 -22.28 3.29
CA TYR A 393 15.39 -22.04 3.11
C TYR A 393 15.03 -20.55 3.17
N THR A 394 15.71 -19.78 4.04
CA THR A 394 15.47 -18.34 4.16
C THR A 394 15.83 -17.57 2.90
N VAL A 395 16.86 -18.02 2.17
CA VAL A 395 17.27 -17.42 0.90
C VAL A 395 16.18 -17.59 -0.16
N TYR A 396 15.54 -18.76 -0.20
CA TYR A 396 14.46 -19.08 -1.14
C TYR A 396 13.18 -18.28 -0.86
N MET A 397 12.84 -18.04 0.41
CA MET A 397 11.64 -17.29 0.80
C MET A 397 11.73 -15.79 0.51
N ILE A 398 12.93 -15.24 0.32
CA ILE A 398 13.18 -13.80 0.12
C ILE A 398 13.40 -13.45 -1.37
N SER A 399 13.79 -14.43 -2.20
CA SER A 399 13.92 -14.29 -3.66
C SER A 399 12.57 -14.27 -4.36
#